data_AF-A0A3S3T2P8-F1
#
_entry.id   AF-A0A3S3T2P8-F1
#
_cell.length_a   1.000
_cell.length_b   1.000
_cell.length_c   1.000
_cell.angle_alpha   90.00
_cell.angle_beta   90.00
_cell.angle_gamma   90.00
#
_symmetry.space_group_name_H-M   'P 1'
#
loop_
_entity.id
_entity.type
_entity.pdbx_description
1 polymer ?
#
loop_
_entity_poly.entity_id
_entity_poly.type
_entity_poly.pdbx_seq_one_letter_code
_entity_poly.pdbx_strand_id
1 'polypeptide(L)' 'MAIGAGFFAAMQSARFAKHRELSQGELREFGLTTGSQSVDALTGATICNSSPKRDNCRVLPAANAEAEAPAKL' A
#
# COMPACT_ATOMS: atom_id res chain seq x y z
N MET A 1 22.29 19.76 12.52
CA MET A 1 20.94 19.22 12.24
C MET A 1 20.42 18.60 13.53
N ALA A 2 19.47 19.22 14.24
CA ALA A 2 18.86 18.63 15.43
C ALA A 2 17.41 18.27 15.08
N ILE A 3 17.10 16.99 15.19
CA ILE A 3 15.73 16.49 15.05
C ILE A 3 14.95 17.02 16.26
N GLY A 4 13.90 17.82 16.02
CA GLY A 4 13.11 18.44 17.09
C GLY A 4 12.47 17.39 18.01
N ALA A 5 12.33 17.72 19.30
CA ALA A 5 11.85 16.81 20.34
C ALA A 5 10.50 16.13 20.03
N GLY A 6 9.65 16.76 19.21
CA GLY A 6 8.36 16.20 18.79
C GLY A 6 8.43 15.14 17.68
N PHE A 7 9.56 14.98 17.00
CA PHE A 7 9.67 14.09 15.83
C PHE A 7 9.43 12.62 16.18
N PHE A 8 10.00 12.14 17.29
CA PHE A 8 9.87 10.74 17.67
C PHE A 8 8.44 10.39 18.12
N ALA A 9 7.78 11.33 18.81
CA ALA A 9 6.36 11.22 19.16
C ALA A 9 5.47 11.22 17.90
N ALA A 10 5.77 12.08 16.92
CA ALA A 10 5.08 12.10 15.64
C ALA A 10 5.25 10.78 14.86
N MET A 11 6.48 10.24 14.75
CA MET A 11 6.71 8.95 14.09
C MET A 11 6.01 7.77 14.79
N GLN A 12 5.95 7.77 16.12
CA GLN A 12 5.19 6.75 16.86
C GLN A 12 3.69 6.89 16.60
N SER A 13 3.15 8.10 16.59
CA SER A 13 1.75 8.31 16.21
C SER A 13 1.46 7.87 14.77
N ALA A 14 2.42 8.03 13.84
CA ALA A 14 2.30 7.53 12.47
C ALA A 14 2.34 6.00 12.36
N ARG A 15 3.00 5.30 13.28
CA ARG A 15 2.95 3.82 13.37
C ARG A 15 1.58 3.30 13.81
N PHE A 16 0.87 4.06 14.65
CA PHE A 16 -0.47 3.70 15.16
C PHE A 16 -1.61 4.35 14.37
N ALA A 17 -1.31 5.36 13.56
CA ALA A 17 -2.18 5.78 12.49
C ALA A 17 -2.36 4.54 11.62
N LYS A 18 -3.51 3.87 11.77
CA LYS A 18 -3.96 2.86 10.83
C LYS A 18 -3.64 3.42 9.46
N HIS A 19 -2.71 2.80 8.74
CA HIS A 19 -2.37 3.21 7.39
C HIS A 19 -3.67 3.09 6.58
N ARG A 20 -4.41 4.19 6.55
CA ARG A 20 -5.66 4.28 5.86
C ARG A 20 -5.28 4.20 4.40
N GLU A 21 -5.89 3.25 3.70
CA GLU A 21 -5.79 3.24 2.25
C GLU A 21 -6.31 4.57 1.72
N LEU A 22 -5.46 5.22 0.95
CA LEU A 22 -5.81 6.46 0.29
C LEU A 22 -6.79 6.13 -0.83
N SER A 23 -7.91 6.85 -0.87
CA SER A 23 -8.78 6.79 -2.03
C SER A 23 -8.06 7.34 -3.27
N GLN A 24 -8.53 6.96 -4.44
CA GLN A 24 -8.01 7.45 -5.72
C GLN A 24 -8.02 8.99 -5.81
N GLY A 25 -9.04 9.64 -5.25
CA GLY A 25 -9.12 11.11 -5.17
C GLY A 25 -8.00 11.71 -4.34
N GLU A 26 -7.72 11.11 -3.18
CA GLU A 26 -6.65 11.55 -2.27
C GLU A 26 -5.26 11.35 -2.87
N LEU A 27 -5.04 10.26 -3.61
CA LEU A 27 -3.80 10.04 -4.35
C LEU A 27 -3.53 11.16 -5.37
N ARG A 28 -4.58 11.72 -5.97
CA ARG A 28 -4.47 12.87 -6.87
C ARG A 28 -4.29 14.18 -6.12
N GLU A 29 -5.08 14.41 -5.08
CA GLU A 29 -5.03 15.63 -4.26
C GLU A 29 -3.65 15.81 -3.61
N PHE A 30 -3.05 14.72 -3.14
CA PHE A 30 -1.72 14.73 -2.52
C PHE A 30 -0.56 14.73 -3.53
N GLY A 31 -0.84 14.76 -4.83
CA GLY A 31 0.18 14.79 -5.88
C GLY A 31 1.00 13.49 -5.98
N LEU A 32 0.47 12.38 -5.49
CA LEU A 32 1.10 11.05 -5.62
C LEU A 32 0.95 10.48 -7.03
N THR A 33 0.14 11.15 -7.87
CA THR A 33 -0.18 10.77 -9.24
C THR A 33 -0.20 12.03 -10.12
N THR A 34 0.14 11.90 -11.40
CA THR A 34 0.21 13.03 -12.34
C THR A 34 -1.14 13.39 -12.98
N GLY A 35 -2.17 12.59 -12.72
CA GLY A 35 -3.53 12.75 -13.26
C GLY A 35 -4.39 11.50 -13.07
N SER A 36 -5.68 11.57 -13.43
CA SER A 36 -6.63 10.46 -13.27
C SER A 36 -6.14 9.16 -13.92
N GLN A 37 -5.68 9.23 -15.17
CA GLN A 37 -5.14 8.05 -15.87
C GLN A 37 -3.98 7.37 -15.13
N SER A 38 -3.14 8.15 -14.45
CA SER A 38 -2.04 7.60 -13.66
C SER A 38 -2.53 6.98 -12.34
N VAL A 39 -3.61 7.51 -11.74
CA VAL A 39 -4.26 6.87 -10.58
C VAL A 39 -4.80 5.51 -10.96
N ASP A 40 -5.52 5.42 -12.09
CA ASP A 40 -6.08 4.16 -12.58
C ASP A 40 -4.98 3.15 -12.90
N ALA A 41 -3.89 3.61 -13.53
CA ALA A 41 -2.74 2.75 -13.83
C ALA A 41 -2.00 2.25 -12.58
N LEU A 42 -2.03 3.01 -11.48
CA LEU A 42 -1.32 2.69 -10.23
C LEU A 42 -2.17 1.95 -9.19
N THR A 43 -3.49 2.01 -9.31
CA THR A 43 -4.44 1.37 -8.37
C THR A 43 -5.31 0.31 -9.03
N GLY A 44 -5.27 0.18 -10.36
CA GLY A 44 -6.05 -0.79 -11.10
C GLY A 44 -5.72 -2.23 -10.70
N ALA A 45 -6.74 -3.08 -10.61
CA ALA A 45 -6.63 -4.48 -10.19
C ALA A 45 -5.67 -5.32 -11.07
N THR A 46 -5.39 -4.85 -12.28
CA THR A 46 -4.51 -5.52 -13.25
C THR A 46 -3.06 -5.04 -13.21
N ILE A 47 -2.69 -4.10 -12.33
CA ILE A 47 -1.33 -3.53 -12.29
C ILE A 47 -0.25 -4.60 -12.10
N CYS A 48 -0.56 -5.67 -11.38
CA CYS A 48 0.34 -6.81 -11.16
C CYS A 48 0.16 -7.97 -12.14
N ASN A 49 -0.80 -7.85 -13.06
CA ASN A 49 -1.10 -8.82 -14.12
C ASN A 49 -0.59 -8.36 -15.50
N SER A 50 0.25 -7.32 -15.55
CA SER A 50 0.91 -6.90 -16.80
C SER A 50 2.00 -7.88 -17.23
N SER A 51 2.26 -7.98 -18.54
CA SER A 51 3.44 -8.66 -19.08
C SER A 51 4.36 -7.62 -19.73
N PRO A 52 5.59 -7.41 -19.22
CA PRO A 52 6.22 -8.10 -18.09
C PRO A 52 5.62 -7.69 -16.73
N LYS A 53 5.72 -8.58 -15.74
CA LYS A 53 5.31 -8.30 -14.37
C LYS A 53 6.23 -7.23 -13.78
N ARG A 54 5.67 -6.20 -13.15
CA ARG A 54 6.45 -5.16 -12.48
C ARG A 54 7.11 -5.71 -11.22
N ASP A 55 8.37 -5.35 -10.98
CA ASP A 55 9.17 -5.88 -9.86
C ASP A 55 8.59 -5.56 -8.48
N ASN A 56 7.87 -4.45 -8.34
CA ASN A 56 7.24 -4.03 -7.09
C ASN A 56 6.01 -4.86 -6.70
N CYS A 57 5.49 -5.68 -7.61
CA CYS A 57 4.34 -6.54 -7.35
C CYS A 57 4.77 -7.77 -6.56
N ARG A 58 4.38 -7.81 -5.28
CA ARG A 58 4.50 -9.03 -4.46
C ARG A 58 3.89 -10.22 -5.22
N VAL A 59 4.51 -11.38 -5.07
CA VAL A 59 3.86 -12.63 -5.44
C VAL A 59 2.64 -12.74 -4.53
N LEU A 60 1.43 -12.61 -5.08
CA LEU A 60 0.22 -12.93 -4.35
C LEU A 60 0.42 -14.35 -3.80
N PRO A 61 0.28 -14.59 -2.48
CA PRO A 61 0.24 -15.96 -1.99
C PRO A 61 -0.85 -16.67 -2.80
N ALA A 62 -0.51 -17.83 -3.36
CA ALA A 62 -1.48 -18.63 -4.10
C ALA A 62 -2.74 -18.77 -3.23
N ALA A 63 -3.92 -18.73 -3.85
CA ALA A 63 -5.24 -18.78 -3.21
C ALA A 63 -5.49 -20.03 -2.31
N ASN A 64 -4.46 -20.83 -2.05
CA ASN A 64 -4.46 -22.05 -1.27
C ASN A 64 -3.78 -21.87 0.11
N ALA A 65 -3.22 -20.68 0.43
CA ALA A 65 -2.53 -20.45 1.70
C ALA A 65 -3.49 -20.39 2.92
N GLU A 66 -4.80 -20.26 2.71
CA GLU A 66 -5.81 -20.32 3.78
C GLU A 66 -6.20 -21.77 4.16
N ALA A 67 -5.70 -22.79 3.45
CA ALA A 67 -6.00 -24.19 3.73
C ALA A 67 -5.09 -24.84 4.80
N GLU A 68 -4.12 -24.10 5.37
CA GLU A 68 -3.20 -24.60 6.39
C GLU A 68 -3.31 -23.83 7.72
N ALA A 69 -4.52 -23.43 8.12
CA ALA A 69 -4.77 -23.17 9.53
C ALA A 69 -4.94 -24.53 10.24
N PRO A 70 -4.18 -24.85 11.30
CA PRO A 70 -4.34 -26.12 11.99
C PRO A 70 -5.76 -26.18 12.57
N ALA A 71 -6.42 -27.31 12.41
CA ALA A 71 -7.70 -27.57 13.05
C ALA A 71 -7.56 -27.29 14.55
N LYS A 72 -8.33 -26.34 15.07
CA LYS A 72 -8.47 -26.17 16.52
C LYS A 72 -9.04 -27.48 17.07
N LEU A 73 -8.24 -28.15 17.90
CA LEU A 73 -8.67 -29.22 18.80
C LEU A 73 -9.60 -28.65 19.87
#